data_AF-A0A2E3SCZ9-F1
#
_entry.id   AF-A0A2E3SCZ9-F1
#
_cell.length_a   1.000
_cell.length_b   1.000
_cell.length_c   1.000
_cell.angle_alpha   90.00
_cell.angle_beta   90.00
_cell.angle_gamma   90.00
#
_symmetry.space_group_name_H-M   'P 1'
#
loop_
_entity.id
_entity.type
_entity.pdbx_description
1 polymer ?
#
loop_
_entity_poly.entity_id
_entity_poly.type
_entity_poly.pdbx_seq_one_letter_code
_entity_poly.pdbx_strand_id
1 'polypeptide(L)'
;MKKLVCALSFLLFAACSDGDLQIETIDFDSVAVDNCGDLNDEITTLFKINGDEALILTLQSGVLQKGIVGDTVVTTVSTIPGQSKLVYRIFSENVSKNYFCDEIPPVSPVVTEEIDAEDGMVIIETTVNADSTAFDHAIKLSEITLVNDAGERITDLTINDFGEISTPIDN
;
A
#
# COMPACT_ATOMS: atom_id res chain seq x y z
N MET A 1 12.48 -37.23 -61.95
CA MET A 1 11.71 -35.97 -62.14
C MET A 1 10.55 -35.98 -61.17
N LYS A 2 10.43 -34.91 -60.36
CA LYS A 2 9.22 -34.26 -59.80
C LYS A 2 8.00 -35.19 -59.67
N LYS A 3 7.42 -35.40 -58.48
CA LYS A 3 6.46 -34.54 -57.75
C LYS A 3 6.12 -35.37 -56.48
N LEU A 4 5.93 -34.91 -55.26
CA LEU A 4 5.04 -33.85 -54.74
C LEU A 4 5.35 -33.82 -53.21
N VAL A 5 6.34 -33.08 -52.74
CA VAL A 5 6.18 -31.81 -52.00
C VAL A 5 4.82 -31.63 -51.30
N CYS A 6 4.90 -31.39 -49.98
CA CYS A 6 3.89 -30.74 -49.12
C CYS A 6 2.68 -31.57 -48.62
N ALA A 7 2.91 -32.45 -47.66
CA ALA A 7 1.95 -32.75 -46.59
C ALA A 7 2.78 -33.14 -45.36
N LEU A 8 3.15 -32.21 -44.48
CA LEU A 8 2.39 -31.96 -43.26
C LEU A 8 3.01 -30.76 -42.51
N SER A 9 3.06 -29.59 -43.14
CA SER A 9 3.44 -28.32 -42.47
C SER A 9 2.23 -27.66 -41.76
N PHE A 10 1.30 -28.46 -41.27
CA PHE A 10 0.10 -28.01 -40.56
C PHE A 10 0.20 -28.33 -39.06
N LEU A 11 1.30 -27.90 -38.44
CA LEU A 11 1.31 -27.52 -37.03
C LEU A 11 1.74 -26.06 -37.00
N LEU A 12 0.82 -25.27 -37.56
CA LEU A 12 0.77 -23.83 -37.47
C LEU A 12 0.82 -23.46 -36.00
N PHE A 13 1.84 -22.68 -35.67
CA PHE A 13 1.80 -21.63 -34.66
C PHE A 13 1.09 -22.07 -33.37
N ALA A 14 1.86 -22.70 -32.48
CA ALA A 14 1.76 -22.30 -31.08
C ALA A 14 2.06 -20.79 -31.08
N ALA A 15 1.02 -20.00 -31.34
CA ALA A 15 0.98 -18.61 -30.96
C ALA A 15 1.20 -18.68 -29.46
N CYS A 16 2.44 -18.48 -29.03
CA CYS A 16 2.67 -17.83 -27.77
C CYS A 16 1.85 -16.55 -27.92
N SER A 17 0.64 -16.57 -27.33
CA SER A 17 -0.01 -15.36 -26.91
C SER A 17 0.99 -14.77 -25.95
N ASP A 18 1.89 -13.94 -26.48
CA ASP A 18 2.77 -13.11 -25.70
C ASP A 18 1.80 -12.33 -24.84
N GLY A 19 1.68 -12.76 -23.57
CA GLY A 19 0.81 -12.11 -22.61
C GLY A 19 1.24 -10.67 -22.65
N ASP A 20 0.33 -9.80 -23.04
CA ASP A 20 0.56 -8.36 -23.01
C ASP A 20 0.82 -8.05 -21.53
N LEU A 21 2.10 -8.02 -21.14
CA LEU A 21 2.51 -7.79 -19.77
C LEU A 21 2.15 -6.35 -19.48
N GLN A 22 0.97 -6.14 -18.90
CA GLN A 22 0.59 -4.86 -18.33
C GLN A 22 1.49 -4.69 -17.11
N ILE A 23 2.55 -3.91 -17.29
CA ILE A 23 3.40 -3.50 -16.18
C ILE A 23 2.61 -2.45 -15.42
N GLU A 24 2.00 -2.88 -14.34
CA GLU A 24 1.40 -1.99 -13.36
C GLU A 24 2.51 -1.41 -12.49
N THR A 25 2.61 -0.08 -12.47
CA THR A 25 3.57 0.67 -11.65
C THR A 25 2.81 1.37 -10.55
N ILE A 26 3.22 1.17 -9.31
CA ILE A 26 2.63 1.82 -8.14
C ILE A 26 3.70 2.72 -7.51
N ASP A 27 3.47 4.04 -7.52
CA ASP A 27 4.40 5.03 -6.95
C ASP A 27 3.67 5.98 -5.98
N PHE A 28 4.06 5.89 -4.71
CA PHE A 28 3.54 6.71 -3.62
C PHE A 28 4.63 7.29 -2.71
N ASP A 29 5.92 7.06 -2.96
CA ASP A 29 7.01 7.57 -2.10
C ASP A 29 7.00 9.10 -2.02
N SER A 30 6.57 9.77 -3.09
CA SER A 30 6.45 11.25 -3.13
C SER A 30 5.11 11.80 -2.65
N VAL A 31 4.16 10.93 -2.31
CA VAL A 31 2.80 11.30 -1.87
C VAL A 31 2.76 11.37 -0.34
N ALA A 32 2.24 12.46 0.19
CA ALA A 32 2.12 12.65 1.64
C ALA A 32 1.09 11.68 2.25
N VAL A 33 1.42 11.15 3.43
CA VAL A 33 0.48 10.38 4.24
C VAL A 33 -0.58 11.28 4.85
N ASP A 34 -1.79 10.75 4.95
CA ASP A 34 -2.94 11.43 5.55
C ASP A 34 -3.78 10.46 6.39
N ASN A 35 -4.63 11.00 7.26
CA ASN A 35 -5.48 10.27 8.19
C ASN A 35 -6.72 11.11 8.59
N CYS A 36 -7.68 10.49 9.28
CA CYS A 36 -8.97 11.10 9.60
C CYS A 36 -9.08 11.73 11.01
N GLY A 37 -8.05 12.44 11.46
CA GLY A 37 -8.12 13.25 12.70
C GLY A 37 -6.97 12.98 13.66
N ASP A 38 -7.25 12.97 14.96
CA ASP A 38 -6.22 12.73 15.96
C ASP A 38 -5.84 11.25 16.03
N LEU A 39 -4.54 10.98 16.10
CA LEU A 39 -3.99 9.63 16.19
C LEU A 39 -3.78 9.23 17.65
N ASN A 40 -4.10 7.98 17.97
CA ASN A 40 -3.98 7.41 19.30
C ASN A 40 -3.59 5.92 19.21
N ASP A 41 -3.55 5.22 20.34
CA ASP A 41 -3.11 3.82 20.40
C ASP A 41 -4.15 2.80 19.88
N GLU A 42 -5.26 3.26 19.29
CA GLU A 42 -6.29 2.42 18.68
C GLU A 42 -5.91 2.00 17.24
N ILE A 43 -6.80 1.23 16.61
CA ILE A 43 -6.69 0.90 15.18
C ILE A 43 -6.59 2.20 14.39
N THR A 44 -5.49 2.33 13.66
CA THR A 44 -5.15 3.54 12.91
C THR A 44 -5.21 3.26 11.42
N THR A 45 -6.01 4.02 10.68
CA THR A 45 -6.03 4.00 9.22
C THR A 45 -5.33 5.24 8.68
N LEU A 46 -4.29 4.99 7.90
CA LEU A 46 -3.53 5.97 7.15
C LEU A 46 -3.72 5.71 5.66
N PHE A 47 -3.62 6.76 4.85
CA PHE A 47 -3.76 6.62 3.41
C PHE A 47 -2.91 7.65 2.67
N LYS A 48 -2.53 7.30 1.44
CA LYS A 48 -1.96 8.20 0.45
C LYS A 48 -2.90 8.23 -0.76
N ILE A 49 -3.09 9.40 -1.35
CA ILE A 49 -3.98 9.61 -2.50
C ILE A 49 -3.17 10.20 -3.65
N ASN A 50 -3.24 9.56 -4.81
CA ASN A 50 -2.64 10.04 -6.06
C ASN A 50 -3.67 10.00 -7.18
N GLY A 51 -4.36 11.11 -7.44
CA GLY A 51 -5.41 11.14 -8.46
C GLY A 51 -6.59 10.22 -8.12
N ASP A 52 -6.79 9.19 -8.93
CA ASP A 52 -7.79 8.13 -8.82
C ASP A 52 -7.25 6.85 -8.15
N GLU A 53 -6.05 6.89 -7.57
CA GLU A 53 -5.43 5.78 -6.85
C GLU A 53 -5.25 6.11 -5.37
N ALA A 54 -5.32 5.10 -4.51
CA ALA A 54 -4.96 5.22 -3.10
C ALA A 54 -4.20 4.00 -2.58
N LEU A 55 -3.24 4.28 -1.69
CA LEU A 55 -2.56 3.26 -0.89
C LEU A 55 -3.00 3.43 0.57
N ILE A 56 -3.65 2.41 1.12
CA ILE A 56 -4.33 2.46 2.42
C ILE A 56 -3.64 1.49 3.37
N LEU A 57 -3.16 1.99 4.50
CA LEU A 57 -2.52 1.22 5.55
C LEU A 57 -3.39 1.24 6.81
N THR A 58 -3.79 0.07 7.28
CA THR A 58 -4.46 -0.10 8.56
C THR A 58 -3.53 -0.80 9.55
N LEU A 59 -3.23 -0.13 10.65
CA LEU A 59 -2.42 -0.63 11.74
C LEU A 59 -3.34 -1.07 12.89
N GLN A 60 -3.13 -2.26 13.43
CA GLN A 60 -3.84 -2.67 14.64
C GLN A 60 -3.42 -1.85 15.86
N SER A 61 -4.27 -1.84 16.89
CA SER A 61 -3.95 -1.22 18.17
C SER A 61 -2.61 -1.75 18.72
N GLY A 62 -1.81 -0.84 19.28
CA GLY A 62 -0.49 -1.16 19.84
C GLY A 62 0.66 -1.27 18.83
N VAL A 63 0.40 -1.22 17.52
CA VAL A 63 1.48 -1.18 16.50
C VAL A 63 2.22 0.16 16.52
N LEU A 64 1.50 1.26 16.76
CA LEU A 64 2.11 2.58 17.03
C LEU A 64 2.59 2.64 18.49
N GLN A 65 3.62 1.87 18.79
CA GLN A 65 4.14 1.79 20.15
C GLN A 65 4.77 3.12 20.57
N LYS A 66 4.15 3.80 21.53
CA LYS A 66 4.73 4.95 22.20
C LYS A 66 6.00 4.52 22.95
N GLY A 67 7.06 5.30 22.81
CA GLY A 67 8.30 5.10 23.55
C GLY A 67 8.19 5.55 25.00
N ILE A 68 9.31 5.50 25.71
CA ILE A 68 9.45 6.15 27.01
C ILE A 68 10.18 7.48 26.78
N VAL A 69 9.69 8.56 27.40
CA VAL A 69 10.40 9.86 27.34
C VAL A 69 11.80 9.69 27.96
N GLY A 70 12.82 9.84 27.13
CA GLY A 70 14.23 9.60 27.50
C GLY A 70 14.89 8.39 26.84
N ASP A 71 14.12 7.51 26.20
CA ASP A 71 14.65 6.53 25.25
C ASP A 71 14.89 7.19 23.88
N THR A 72 15.90 6.69 23.16
CA THR A 72 16.34 7.33 21.91
C THR A 72 15.51 6.92 20.70
N VAL A 73 15.14 5.63 20.58
CA VAL A 73 14.38 5.08 19.43
C VAL A 73 13.68 3.78 19.86
N VAL A 74 12.41 3.59 19.47
CA VAL A 74 11.69 2.30 19.52
C VAL A 74 11.41 1.83 18.09
N THR A 75 11.70 0.57 17.79
CA THR A 75 11.39 -0.03 16.49
C THR A 75 10.33 -1.10 16.64
N THR A 76 9.23 -0.95 15.92
CA THR A 76 8.14 -1.93 15.85
C THR A 76 8.07 -2.52 14.45
N VAL A 77 7.94 -3.85 14.37
CA VAL A 77 7.74 -4.56 13.10
C VAL A 77 6.38 -5.24 13.14
N SER A 78 5.54 -4.94 12.16
CA SER A 78 4.18 -5.46 12.03
C SER A 78 4.05 -6.20 10.69
N THR A 79 3.48 -7.40 10.71
CA THR A 79 3.35 -8.25 9.52
C THR A 79 2.07 -7.94 8.74
N ILE A 80 2.15 -8.08 7.43
CA ILE A 80 1.02 -8.02 6.49
C ILE A 80 0.88 -9.40 5.82
N PRO A 81 -0.31 -10.01 5.79
CA PRO A 81 -1.48 -9.67 6.60
C PRO A 81 -1.26 -10.05 8.07
N GLY A 82 -2.15 -9.59 8.96
CA GLY A 82 -2.14 -9.95 10.36
C GLY A 82 -2.25 -8.72 11.24
N GLN A 83 -1.10 -8.20 11.72
CA GLN A 83 -1.04 -7.02 12.56
C GLN A 83 -1.27 -5.71 11.78
N SER A 84 -1.04 -5.74 10.46
CA SER A 84 -1.37 -4.64 9.57
C SER A 84 -2.02 -5.15 8.29
N LYS A 85 -2.75 -4.25 7.63
CA LYS A 85 -3.34 -4.46 6.31
C LYS A 85 -2.89 -3.33 5.40
N LEU A 86 -2.38 -3.66 4.21
CA LEU A 86 -2.09 -2.71 3.15
C LEU A 86 -2.99 -3.03 1.96
N VAL A 87 -3.62 -2.00 1.41
CA VAL A 87 -4.55 -2.11 0.28
C VAL A 87 -4.17 -1.08 -0.75
N TYR A 88 -3.99 -1.52 -1.99
CA TYR A 88 -3.95 -0.63 -3.15
C TYR A 88 -5.33 -0.59 -3.80
N ARG A 89 -5.84 0.59 -4.11
CA ARG A 89 -7.21 0.78 -4.57
C ARG A 89 -7.27 1.80 -5.71
N ILE A 90 -8.00 1.47 -6.76
CA ILE A 90 -8.27 2.33 -7.91
C ILE A 90 -9.74 2.73 -7.91
N PHE A 91 -10.00 3.97 -8.28
CA PHE A 91 -11.30 4.61 -8.30
C PHE A 91 -11.71 5.01 -9.73
N SER A 92 -13.01 5.18 -9.96
CA SER A 92 -13.54 5.60 -11.26
C SER A 92 -13.19 7.04 -11.65
N GLU A 93 -12.85 7.87 -10.66
CA GLU A 93 -12.47 9.28 -10.80
C GLU A 93 -11.54 9.66 -9.64
N ASN A 94 -10.95 10.85 -9.70
CA ASN A 94 -10.08 11.34 -8.63
C ASN A 94 -10.76 11.28 -7.25
N VAL A 95 -10.03 10.76 -6.28
CA VAL A 95 -10.47 10.64 -4.89
C VAL A 95 -9.94 11.81 -4.06
N SER A 96 -10.67 12.17 -3.01
CA SER A 96 -10.26 13.21 -2.05
C SER A 96 -10.27 12.66 -0.64
N LYS A 97 -9.63 13.37 0.30
CA LYS A 97 -9.60 13.00 1.73
C LYS A 97 -11.00 12.72 2.30
N ASN A 98 -12.00 13.50 1.89
CA ASN A 98 -13.39 13.35 2.36
C ASN A 98 -13.97 11.97 2.06
N TYR A 99 -13.50 11.29 1.01
CA TYR A 99 -13.90 9.91 0.72
C TYR A 99 -13.62 8.96 1.88
N PHE A 100 -12.51 9.17 2.57
CA PHE A 100 -12.07 8.35 3.71
C PHE A 100 -12.59 8.86 5.05
N CYS A 101 -12.79 10.17 5.18
CA CYS A 101 -12.98 10.80 6.49
C CYS A 101 -14.39 11.32 6.78
N ASP A 102 -15.28 11.40 5.80
CA ASP A 102 -16.66 11.83 6.04
C ASP A 102 -17.43 10.72 6.77
N GLU A 103 -18.22 11.11 7.79
CA GLU A 103 -19.09 10.18 8.53
C GLU A 103 -20.07 9.44 7.60
N ILE A 104 -20.47 10.11 6.51
CA ILE A 104 -21.27 9.55 5.44
C ILE A 104 -20.39 9.54 4.19
N PRO A 105 -19.82 8.38 3.82
CA PRO A 105 -18.97 8.28 2.64
C PRO A 105 -19.72 8.72 1.39
N PRO A 106 -19.06 9.47 0.49
CA PRO A 106 -19.67 9.83 -0.78
C PRO A 106 -19.89 8.57 -1.64
N VAL A 107 -20.93 8.59 -2.48
CA VAL A 107 -21.23 7.50 -3.42
C VAL A 107 -20.34 7.52 -4.68
N SER A 108 -19.48 8.54 -4.80
CA SER A 108 -18.54 8.76 -5.90
C SER A 108 -17.22 9.32 -5.35
N PRO A 109 -16.06 8.95 -5.93
CA PRO A 109 -15.91 7.94 -6.98
C PRO A 109 -16.23 6.51 -6.48
N VAL A 110 -16.47 5.56 -7.41
CA VAL A 110 -16.65 4.15 -7.05
C VAL A 110 -15.32 3.40 -7.17
N VAL A 111 -15.14 2.35 -6.38
CA VAL A 111 -13.97 1.48 -6.46
C VAL A 111 -14.06 0.63 -7.72
N THR A 112 -13.03 0.70 -8.58
CA THR A 112 -12.92 -0.10 -9.81
C THR A 112 -12.00 -1.29 -9.63
N GLU A 113 -11.00 -1.18 -8.75
CA GLU A 113 -10.06 -2.25 -8.42
C GLU A 113 -9.59 -2.13 -6.97
N GLU A 114 -9.38 -3.26 -6.31
CA GLU A 114 -8.87 -3.35 -4.95
C GLU A 114 -7.94 -4.56 -4.82
N ILE A 115 -6.69 -4.30 -4.46
CA ILE A 115 -5.65 -5.32 -4.31
C ILE A 115 -5.16 -5.29 -2.86
N ASP A 116 -5.48 -6.36 -2.13
CA ASP A 116 -4.95 -6.59 -0.79
C ASP A 116 -3.53 -7.14 -0.87
N ALA A 117 -2.61 -6.61 -0.07
CA ALA A 117 -1.26 -7.16 0.02
C ALA A 117 -1.28 -8.57 0.67
N GLU A 118 -0.67 -9.54 -0.01
CA GLU A 118 -0.61 -10.94 0.43
C GLU A 118 0.53 -11.22 1.42
N ASP A 119 1.57 -10.39 1.40
CA ASP A 119 2.77 -10.53 2.24
C ASP A 119 3.47 -9.17 2.42
N GLY A 120 4.30 -9.08 3.46
CA GLY A 120 5.21 -7.96 3.72
C GLY A 120 5.22 -7.51 5.17
N MET A 121 5.92 -6.40 5.42
CA MET A 121 6.10 -5.84 6.75
C MET A 121 5.98 -4.32 6.76
N VAL A 122 5.42 -3.80 7.84
CA VAL A 122 5.49 -2.40 8.23
C VAL A 122 6.55 -2.26 9.31
N ILE A 123 7.53 -1.40 9.08
CA ILE A 123 8.59 -1.05 10.02
C ILE A 123 8.33 0.37 10.51
N ILE A 124 8.19 0.53 11.82
CA ILE A 124 7.89 1.81 12.44
C ILE A 124 9.04 2.18 13.38
N GLU A 125 9.71 3.29 13.07
CA GLU A 125 10.73 3.88 13.92
C GLU A 125 10.10 5.05 14.69
N THR A 126 9.98 4.89 16.00
CA THR A 126 9.36 5.88 16.90
C THR A 126 10.42 6.64 17.68
N THR A 127 10.34 7.96 17.68
CA THR A 127 11.23 8.86 18.44
C THR A 127 10.43 9.93 19.17
N VAL A 128 10.99 10.50 20.23
CA VAL A 128 10.40 11.69 20.87
C VAL A 128 10.71 12.91 20.02
N ASN A 129 9.69 13.72 19.72
CA ASN A 129 9.88 14.94 18.94
C ASN A 129 10.78 15.96 19.67
N ALA A 130 11.30 16.94 18.93
CA ALA A 130 12.27 17.90 19.46
C ALA A 130 11.76 18.68 20.70
N ASP A 131 10.45 18.95 20.77
CA ASP A 131 9.82 19.70 21.85
C ASP A 131 9.37 18.81 23.03
N SER A 132 9.57 17.49 22.94
CA SER A 132 9.13 16.51 23.94
C SER A 132 7.63 16.56 24.27
N THR A 133 6.81 16.78 23.24
CA THR A 133 5.34 16.88 23.32
C THR A 133 4.62 15.76 22.58
N ALA A 134 5.29 15.08 21.65
CA ALA A 134 4.73 14.01 20.83
C ALA A 134 5.79 12.92 20.56
N PHE A 135 5.31 11.75 20.16
CA PHE A 135 6.11 10.72 19.51
C PHE A 135 5.94 10.82 18.00
N ASP A 136 7.05 10.93 17.27
CA ASP A 136 7.09 10.89 15.81
C ASP A 136 7.35 9.44 15.37
N HIS A 137 6.53 8.94 14.45
CA HIS A 137 6.57 7.58 13.93
C HIS A 137 6.86 7.61 12.44
N ALA A 138 8.09 7.25 12.06
CA ALA A 138 8.47 7.06 10.66
C ALA A 138 8.09 5.65 10.20
N ILE A 139 7.23 5.55 9.19
CA ILE A 139 6.62 4.30 8.72
C ILE A 139 7.22 3.91 7.37
N LYS A 140 7.77 2.70 7.31
CA LYS A 140 8.35 2.13 6.09
C LYS A 140 7.70 0.80 5.76
N LEU A 141 7.54 0.52 4.48
CA LEU A 141 7.07 -0.76 3.97
C LEU A 141 8.26 -1.57 3.47
N SER A 142 8.22 -2.89 3.70
CA SER A 142 9.28 -3.81 3.29
C SER A 142 8.68 -5.11 2.77
N GLU A 143 9.26 -5.62 1.68
CA GLU A 143 8.91 -6.94 1.10
C GLU A 143 7.43 -7.10 0.76
N ILE A 144 6.75 -6.00 0.37
CA ILE A 144 5.34 -6.02 0.02
C ILE A 144 5.10 -6.90 -1.21
N THR A 145 4.09 -7.75 -1.13
CA THR A 145 3.57 -8.54 -2.24
C THR A 145 2.14 -8.11 -2.56
N LEU A 146 1.93 -7.57 -3.77
CA LEU A 146 0.62 -7.30 -4.34
C LEU A 146 0.40 -8.23 -5.54
N VAL A 147 -0.76 -8.88 -5.60
CA VAL A 147 -1.16 -9.80 -6.68
C VAL A 147 -2.53 -9.37 -7.19
N ASN A 148 -2.63 -9.01 -8.46
CA ASN A 148 -3.89 -8.59 -9.06
C ASN A 148 -4.87 -9.77 -9.26
N ASP A 149 -6.10 -9.49 -9.71
CA ASP A 149 -7.13 -10.51 -9.94
C ASP A 149 -6.76 -11.53 -11.03
N ALA A 150 -5.79 -11.22 -11.90
CA ALA A 150 -5.25 -12.15 -12.89
C ALA A 150 -4.19 -13.10 -12.30
N GLY A 151 -3.82 -12.94 -11.03
CA GLY A 151 -2.77 -13.72 -10.37
C GLY A 151 -1.35 -13.23 -10.68
N GLU A 152 -1.22 -12.02 -11.21
CA GLU A 152 0.05 -11.42 -11.59
C GLU A 152 0.62 -10.61 -10.43
N ARG A 153 1.90 -10.82 -10.12
CA ARG A 153 2.60 -10.06 -9.10
C ARG A 153 3.01 -8.69 -9.64
N ILE A 154 2.62 -7.63 -8.93
CA ILE A 154 3.10 -6.28 -9.20
C ILE A 154 4.53 -6.18 -8.68
N THR A 155 5.46 -5.78 -9.55
CA THR A 155 6.90 -5.77 -9.23
C THR A 155 7.54 -4.38 -9.26
N ASP A 156 6.89 -3.41 -9.90
CA ASP A 156 7.35 -2.03 -9.96
C ASP A 156 6.67 -1.22 -8.86
N LEU A 157 7.15 -1.41 -7.63
CA LEU A 157 6.61 -0.78 -6.42
C LEU A 157 7.60 0.26 -5.88
N THR A 158 7.15 1.51 -5.84
CA THR A 158 7.85 2.66 -5.22
C THR A 158 7.00 3.18 -4.07
N ILE A 159 6.92 2.39 -3.00
CA ILE A 159 6.03 2.60 -1.84
C ILE A 159 6.73 2.41 -0.49
N ASN A 160 8.05 2.27 -0.50
CA ASN A 160 8.83 1.88 0.69
C ASN A 160 8.77 2.94 1.78
N ASP A 161 8.69 4.22 1.41
CA ASP A 161 8.51 5.31 2.36
C ASP A 161 7.01 5.63 2.47
N PHE A 162 6.38 5.16 3.55
CA PHE A 162 4.97 5.46 3.79
C PHE A 162 4.77 6.83 4.43
N GLY A 163 5.80 7.44 5.01
CA GLY A 163 5.76 8.76 5.63
C GLY A 163 5.76 8.73 7.16
N GLU A 164 5.57 9.91 7.75
CA GLU A 164 5.69 10.15 9.18
C GLU A 164 4.38 10.71 9.76
N ILE A 165 4.01 10.24 10.94
CA ILE A 165 2.86 10.72 11.73
C ILE A 165 3.28 10.95 13.17
N SER A 166 2.52 11.76 13.92
CA SER A 166 2.80 12.03 15.34
C SER A 166 1.63 11.67 16.23
N THR A 167 1.91 11.10 17.41
CA THR A 167 0.92 10.89 18.48
C THR A 167 1.30 11.73 19.71
N PRO A 168 0.34 12.35 20.41
CA PRO A 168 0.64 13.17 21.59
C PRO A 168 1.17 12.30 22.75
N ILE A 169 2.06 12.87 23.56
CA ILE A 169 2.45 12.27 24.85
C ILE A 169 1.29 12.49 25.83
N ASP A 170 0.73 11.41 26.35
CA ASP A 170 -0.30 11.49 27.38
C ASP A 170 0.29 12.12 28.66
N ASN A 171 -0.38 13.14 29.20
CA ASN A 171 0.02 13.82 30.45
C ASN A 171 -0.33 13.01 31.71
#